data_AF-A0A960Q5L5-F1
#
_entry.id   AF-A0A960Q5L5-F1
#
_cell.length_a   1.000
_cell.length_b   1.000
_cell.length_c   1.000
_cell.angle_alpha   90.00
_cell.angle_beta   90.00
_cell.angle_gamma   90.00
#
_symmetry.space_group_name_H-M   'P 1'
#
loop_
_entity.id
_entity.type
_entity.pdbx_description
1 polymer ?
#
loop_
_entity_poly.entity_id
_entity_poly.type
_entity_poly.pdbx_seq_one_letter_code
_entity_poly.pdbx_strand_id
1 'polypeptide(L)'
;MNMPSDVIMPDPIDSGEFAIRAEHETQINQSGRWFFWLAGLSLINSIIFLADGDIQFIFGLAITQYVDAIMKLISEGSANASLLSGLGFVINLIIAGMVAGMGVFAIRGIGWIFLVGMVLYAIDGILFLIAESWLGVLFHLWVFFAFFRGFRACNQLKSLDSSFP
;
A
#
# COMPACT_ATOMS: atom_id res chain seq x y z
N MET A 1 -36.60 -3.41 36.71
CA MET A 1 -35.98 -4.44 35.86
C MET A 1 -34.53 -4.53 36.32
N ASN A 2 -34.20 -5.50 37.18
CA ASN A 2 -32.83 -5.65 37.69
C ASN A 2 -32.00 -6.30 36.58
N MET A 3 -30.87 -5.68 36.26
CA MET A 3 -29.84 -6.31 35.43
C MET A 3 -29.34 -7.57 36.16
N PRO A 4 -29.12 -8.71 35.46
CA PRO A 4 -28.56 -9.91 36.06
C PRO A 4 -27.22 -9.60 36.74
N SER A 5 -27.06 -10.02 38.00
CA SER A 5 -25.90 -9.76 38.87
C SER A 5 -24.63 -10.54 38.48
N ASP A 6 -24.72 -11.30 37.40
CA ASP A 6 -23.77 -12.28 36.87
C ASP A 6 -23.11 -11.80 35.56
N VAL A 7 -23.47 -10.59 35.08
CA VAL A 7 -22.70 -9.91 34.03
C VAL A 7 -21.42 -9.35 34.66
N ILE A 8 -20.37 -10.18 34.71
CA ILE A 8 -19.02 -9.74 35.05
C ILE A 8 -18.55 -8.80 33.93
N MET A 9 -18.80 -7.51 34.11
CA MET A 9 -18.17 -6.48 33.30
C MET A 9 -16.66 -6.56 33.58
N PRO A 10 -15.80 -6.64 32.56
CA PRO A 10 -14.36 -6.53 32.77
C PRO A 10 -14.05 -5.23 33.51
N ASP A 11 -12.98 -5.22 34.31
CA ASP A 11 -12.55 -4.03 35.05
C ASP A 11 -12.49 -2.83 34.08
N PRO A 12 -13.01 -1.64 34.45
CA PRO A 12 -12.85 -0.42 33.67
C PRO A 12 -11.44 -0.21 33.08
N ILE A 13 -10.39 -0.69 33.77
CA ILE A 13 -9.01 -0.65 33.27
C ILE A 13 -8.80 -1.61 32.08
N ASP A 14 -9.28 -2.85 32.17
CA ASP A 14 -9.18 -3.90 31.14
C ASP A 14 -9.98 -3.53 29.87
N SER A 15 -11.20 -3.00 30.07
CA SER A 15 -12.01 -2.52 28.95
C SER A 15 -11.39 -1.33 28.20
N GLY A 16 -10.69 -0.43 28.90
CA GLY A 16 -9.97 0.69 28.31
C GLY A 16 -8.75 0.25 27.51
N GLU A 17 -7.96 -0.69 28.04
CA GLU A 17 -6.80 -1.25 27.34
C GLU A 17 -7.22 -1.99 26.06
N PHE A 18 -8.25 -2.83 26.15
CA PHE A 18 -8.79 -3.55 25.00
C PHE A 18 -9.22 -2.60 23.87
N ALA A 19 -9.88 -1.49 24.22
CA ALA A 19 -10.30 -0.49 23.24
C ALA A 19 -9.10 0.17 22.54
N ILE A 20 -8.03 0.52 23.28
CA ILE A 20 -6.81 1.13 22.73
C ILE A 20 -6.08 0.16 21.80
N ARG A 21 -5.96 -1.12 22.19
CA ARG A 21 -5.37 -2.18 21.35
C ARG A 21 -6.13 -2.31 20.03
N ALA A 22 -7.46 -2.45 20.11
CA ALA A 22 -8.33 -2.61 18.96
C ALA A 22 -8.24 -1.40 18.00
N GLU A 23 -8.10 -0.18 18.52
CA GLU A 23 -7.88 1.01 17.71
C GLU A 23 -6.58 0.93 16.92
N HIS A 24 -5.46 0.56 17.57
CA HIS A 24 -4.17 0.43 16.91
C HIS A 24 -4.17 -0.69 15.86
N GLU A 25 -4.75 -1.86 16.17
CA GLU A 25 -4.89 -2.94 15.20
C GLU A 25 -5.73 -2.52 14.00
N THR A 26 -6.82 -1.79 14.23
CA THR A 26 -7.65 -1.25 13.15
C THR A 26 -6.84 -0.29 12.28
N GLN A 27 -6.07 0.61 12.87
CA GLN A 27 -5.22 1.53 12.15
C GLN A 27 -4.14 0.80 11.33
N ILE A 28 -3.50 -0.23 11.89
CA ILE A 28 -2.52 -1.07 11.19
C ILE A 28 -3.18 -1.72 9.97
N ASN A 29 -4.36 -2.31 10.14
CA ASN A 29 -5.09 -2.96 9.05
C ASN A 29 -5.48 -1.98 7.94
N GLN A 30 -6.04 -0.82 8.29
CA GLN A 30 -6.41 0.22 7.32
C GLN A 30 -5.20 0.73 6.54
N SER A 31 -4.08 0.93 7.22
CA SER A 31 -2.83 1.41 6.61
C SER A 31 -2.20 0.33 5.73
N GLY A 32 -2.14 -0.91 6.21
CA GLY A 32 -1.58 -2.05 5.48
C GLY A 32 -2.37 -2.40 4.22
N ARG A 33 -3.69 -2.14 4.21
CA ARG A 33 -4.52 -2.35 3.02
C ARG A 33 -4.14 -1.50 1.82
N TRP A 34 -3.45 -0.39 2.02
CA TRP A 34 -2.97 0.45 0.91
C TRP A 34 -1.95 -0.26 0.03
N PHE A 35 -1.15 -1.18 0.55
CA PHE A 35 -0.25 -1.99 -0.28
C PHE A 35 -1.03 -2.81 -1.33
N PHE A 36 -2.16 -3.41 -0.96
CA PHE A 36 -3.00 -4.14 -1.90
C PHE A 36 -3.69 -3.22 -2.91
N TRP A 37 -4.15 -2.04 -2.47
CA TRP A 37 -4.69 -1.04 -3.37
C TRP A 37 -3.65 -0.57 -4.39
N LEU A 38 -2.42 -0.29 -3.96
CA LEU A 38 -1.33 0.09 -4.87
C LEU A 38 -1.02 -1.01 -5.89
N ALA A 39 -0.93 -2.27 -5.44
CA ALA A 39 -0.72 -3.41 -6.33
C ALA A 39 -1.87 -3.55 -7.36
N GLY A 40 -3.12 -3.48 -6.90
CA GLY A 40 -4.30 -3.58 -7.77
C GLY A 40 -4.40 -2.43 -8.77
N LEU A 41 -4.22 -1.19 -8.32
CA LEU A 41 -4.22 0.00 -9.20
C LEU A 41 -3.11 -0.08 -10.25
N SER A 42 -1.92 -0.53 -9.87
CA SER A 42 -0.80 -0.70 -10.81
C SER A 42 -1.09 -1.77 -11.86
N LEU A 43 -1.71 -2.89 -11.48
CA LEU A 43 -2.12 -3.93 -12.43
C LEU A 43 -3.22 -3.45 -13.38
N ILE A 44 -4.19 -2.67 -12.89
CA ILE A 44 -5.22 -2.07 -13.75
C ILE A 44 -4.55 -1.22 -14.83
N ASN A 45 -3.53 -0.43 -14.49
CA ASN A 45 -2.80 0.39 -15.47
C ASN A 45 -2.12 -0.47 -16.53
N SER A 46 -1.43 -1.53 -16.12
CA SER A 46 -0.74 -2.40 -17.09
C SER A 46 -1.71 -3.23 -17.94
N ILE A 47 -2.90 -3.56 -17.45
CA ILE A 47 -3.95 -4.21 -18.25
C ILE A 47 -4.49 -3.23 -19.31
N ILE A 48 -4.75 -1.97 -18.93
CA ILE A 48 -5.21 -0.94 -19.88
C ILE A 48 -4.15 -0.74 -20.96
N PHE A 49 -2.88 -0.67 -20.57
CA PHE A 49 -1.76 -0.58 -21.50
C PHE A 49 -1.70 -1.78 -22.46
N LEU A 50 -1.85 -3.00 -21.96
CA LEU A 50 -1.84 -4.21 -22.79
C LEU A 50 -3.02 -4.28 -23.76
N ALA A 51 -4.15 -3.67 -23.40
CA ALA A 51 -5.33 -3.54 -24.24
C ALA A 51 -5.25 -2.40 -25.27
N ASP A 52 -4.07 -1.76 -25.41
CA ASP A 52 -3.82 -0.61 -26.27
C ASP A 52 -4.73 0.59 -25.94
N GLY A 53 -5.12 0.72 -24.67
CA GLY A 53 -5.91 1.84 -24.17
C GLY A 53 -5.05 3.08 -23.93
N ASP A 54 -5.51 4.23 -24.41
CA ASP A 54 -4.81 5.52 -24.24
C ASP A 54 -5.01 6.16 -22.86
N ILE A 55 -5.85 5.58 -22.01
CA ILE A 55 -6.14 6.13 -20.69
C ILE A 55 -5.05 5.70 -19.71
N GLN A 56 -4.15 6.63 -19.37
CA GLN A 56 -3.20 6.45 -18.27
C GLN A 56 -3.83 6.92 -16.96
N PHE A 57 -4.18 5.98 -16.09
CA PHE A 57 -4.67 6.30 -14.75
C PHE A 57 -3.47 6.75 -13.89
N ILE A 58 -3.54 7.96 -13.34
CA ILE A 58 -2.46 8.56 -12.53
C ILE A 58 -2.27 7.82 -11.19
N PHE A 59 -3.26 7.01 -10.78
CA PHE A 59 -3.25 6.29 -9.52
C PHE A 59 -2.58 4.92 -9.68
N GLY A 60 -1.63 4.60 -8.80
CA GLY A 60 -0.81 3.39 -8.85
C GLY A 60 0.63 3.69 -8.45
N LEU A 61 1.55 2.80 -8.77
CA LEU A 61 2.99 3.02 -8.66
C LEU A 61 3.48 3.79 -9.88
N ALA A 62 4.38 4.75 -9.67
CA ALA A 62 5.01 5.50 -10.76
C ALA A 62 5.88 4.58 -11.60
N ILE A 63 6.69 3.72 -10.96
CA ILE A 63 7.64 2.85 -11.64
C ILE A 63 6.97 1.94 -12.68
N THR A 64 5.76 1.42 -12.41
CA THR A 64 5.04 0.57 -13.37
C THR A 64 4.59 1.36 -14.60
N GLN A 65 4.21 2.63 -14.43
CA GLN A 65 3.86 3.51 -15.56
C GLN A 65 5.09 3.82 -16.42
N TYR A 66 6.26 4.01 -15.80
CA TYR A 66 7.52 4.19 -16.53
C TYR A 66 7.95 2.91 -17.27
N VAL A 67 7.76 1.73 -16.68
CA VAL A 67 7.99 0.45 -17.37
C VAL A 67 7.10 0.36 -18.62
N ASP A 68 5.80 0.65 -18.48
CA ASP A 68 4.86 0.64 -19.61
C ASP A 68 5.27 1.65 -20.70
N ALA A 69 5.66 2.87 -20.32
CA ALA A 69 6.13 3.90 -21.25
C ALA A 69 7.41 3.49 -22.02
N ILE A 70 8.39 2.90 -21.32
CA ILE A 70 9.62 2.40 -21.93
C ILE A 70 9.33 1.24 -22.89
N MET A 71 8.44 0.32 -22.49
CA MET A 71 8.07 -0.82 -23.35
C MET A 71 7.35 -0.36 -24.61
N LYS A 72 6.49 0.67 -24.52
CA LYS A 72 5.88 1.31 -25.69
C LYS A 72 6.94 1.90 -26.63
N LEU A 73 7.86 2.69 -26.08
CA LEU A 73 8.90 3.35 -26.86
C LEU A 73 9.80 2.36 -27.62
N ILE A 74 10.11 1.21 -27.01
CA ILE A 74 10.96 0.18 -27.64
C ILE A 74 10.16 -0.73 -28.59
N SER A 75 8.84 -0.86 -28.38
CA SER A 75 7.98 -1.67 -29.24
C SER A 75 7.57 -0.94 -30.52
N GLU A 76 7.60 0.39 -30.54
CA GLU A 76 7.35 1.22 -31.72
C GLU A 76 8.29 0.84 -32.89
N GLY A 77 7.70 0.32 -33.98
CA GLY A 77 8.45 -0.12 -35.17
C GLY A 77 9.15 -1.47 -35.03
N SER A 78 8.99 -2.18 -33.90
CA SER A 78 9.58 -3.50 -33.67
C SER A 78 8.67 -4.62 -34.20
N ALA A 79 9.26 -5.59 -34.90
CA ALA A 79 8.56 -6.82 -35.29
C ALA A 79 8.13 -7.67 -34.08
N ASN A 80 8.71 -7.41 -32.90
CA ASN A 80 8.46 -8.14 -31.65
C ASN A 80 7.63 -7.34 -30.65
N ALA A 81 6.82 -6.39 -31.11
CA ALA A 81 6.06 -5.48 -30.24
C ALA A 81 5.21 -6.22 -29.17
N SER A 82 4.54 -7.32 -29.55
CA SER A 82 3.74 -8.12 -28.63
C SER A 82 4.55 -8.79 -27.52
N LEU A 83 5.75 -9.28 -27.84
CA LEU A 83 6.66 -9.90 -26.87
C LEU A 83 7.18 -8.85 -25.86
N LEU A 84 7.49 -7.64 -26.34
CA LEU A 84 7.97 -6.54 -25.49
C LEU A 84 6.86 -6.05 -24.53
N SER A 85 5.64 -5.85 -25.03
CA SER A 85 4.49 -5.50 -24.18
C SER A 85 4.19 -6.60 -23.15
N GLY A 86 4.28 -7.87 -23.55
CA GLY A 86 4.14 -9.00 -22.63
C GLY A 86 5.20 -9.02 -21.53
N LEU A 87 6.45 -8.67 -21.85
CA LEU A 87 7.54 -8.56 -20.88
C LEU A 87 7.29 -7.43 -19.86
N GLY A 88 6.83 -6.26 -20.32
CA GLY A 88 6.43 -5.16 -19.45
C GLY A 88 5.35 -5.58 -18.45
N PHE A 89 4.31 -6.25 -18.94
CA PHE A 89 3.24 -6.78 -18.09
C PHE A 89 3.75 -7.76 -17.03
N VAL A 90 4.66 -8.69 -17.39
CA VAL A 90 5.26 -9.63 -16.44
C VAL A 90 6.07 -8.91 -15.36
N ILE A 91 6.84 -7.88 -15.72
CA ILE A 91 7.59 -7.06 -14.77
C ILE A 91 6.64 -6.39 -13.78
N ASN A 92 5.55 -5.77 -14.28
CA ASN A 92 4.57 -5.11 -13.44
C ASN A 92 3.83 -6.11 -12.54
N LEU A 93 3.57 -7.33 -13.01
CA LEU A 93 3.00 -8.40 -12.20
C LEU A 93 3.92 -8.80 -11.04
N ILE A 94 5.23 -8.87 -11.27
CA ILE A 94 6.21 -9.15 -10.23
C ILE A 94 6.25 -8.02 -9.20
N ILE A 95 6.31 -6.76 -9.65
CA ILE A 95 6.31 -5.58 -8.76
C ILE A 95 5.04 -5.55 -7.92
N ALA A 96 3.87 -5.70 -8.54
CA ALA A 96 2.58 -5.75 -7.86
C ALA A 96 2.52 -6.91 -6.84
N GLY A 97 3.05 -8.08 -7.20
CA GLY A 97 3.15 -9.24 -6.30
C GLY A 97 4.02 -8.96 -5.07
N MET A 98 5.18 -8.31 -5.25
CA MET A 98 6.04 -7.90 -4.15
C MET A 98 5.34 -6.90 -3.22
N VAL A 99 4.66 -5.90 -3.79
CA VAL A 99 3.93 -4.88 -3.02
C VAL A 99 2.74 -5.50 -2.28
N ALA A 100 1.97 -6.38 -2.91
CA ALA A 100 0.91 -7.13 -2.25
C ALA A 100 1.45 -8.03 -1.12
N GLY A 101 2.61 -8.68 -1.34
CA GLY A 101 3.32 -9.45 -0.32
C GLY A 101 3.69 -8.60 0.90
N MET A 102 4.21 -7.39 0.70
CA MET A 102 4.40 -6.42 1.79
C MET A 102 3.09 -6.13 2.52
N GLY A 103 1.97 -5.97 1.81
CA GLY A 103 0.65 -5.81 2.40
C GLY A 103 0.28 -6.91 3.40
N VAL A 104 0.58 -8.18 3.08
CA VAL A 104 0.33 -9.33 3.98
C VAL A 104 1.12 -9.21 5.28
N PHE A 105 2.39 -8.80 5.20
CA PHE A 105 3.22 -8.61 6.38
C PHE A 105 2.85 -7.35 7.18
N ALA A 106 2.40 -6.29 6.50
CA ALA A 106 1.97 -5.04 7.11
C ALA A 106 0.70 -5.23 7.97
N ILE A 107 -0.32 -5.93 7.46
CA ILE A 107 -1.55 -6.20 8.23
C ILE A 107 -1.33 -7.14 9.42
N ARG A 108 -0.22 -7.88 9.44
CA ARG A 108 0.23 -8.68 10.59
C ARG A 108 0.99 -7.87 11.64
N GLY A 109 1.04 -6.54 11.51
CA GLY A 109 1.67 -5.66 12.49
C GLY A 109 3.20 -5.62 12.42
N ILE A 110 3.83 -6.11 11.35
CA ILE A 110 5.29 -6.05 11.19
C ILE A 110 5.69 -4.61 10.81
N GLY A 111 5.96 -3.78 11.82
CA GLY A 111 6.19 -2.34 11.66
C GLY A 111 7.29 -1.95 10.66
N TRP A 112 8.38 -2.74 10.55
CA TRP A 112 9.46 -2.48 9.58
C TRP A 112 8.99 -2.47 8.13
N ILE A 113 7.89 -3.17 7.80
CA ILE A 113 7.33 -3.17 6.44
C ILE A 113 6.78 -1.79 6.07
N PHE A 114 6.15 -1.08 7.01
CA PHE A 114 5.70 0.29 6.75
C PHE A 114 6.87 1.23 6.51
N LEU A 115 8.00 1.06 7.21
CA LEU A 115 9.18 1.89 6.98
C LEU A 115 9.79 1.63 5.60
N VAL A 116 9.98 0.37 5.23
CA VAL A 116 10.45 0.00 3.88
C VAL A 116 9.50 0.56 2.82
N GLY A 117 8.19 0.40 3.02
CA GLY A 117 7.17 0.96 2.16
C GLY A 117 7.27 2.48 2.03
N MET A 118 7.43 3.22 3.12
CA MET A 118 7.62 4.67 3.10
C MET A 118 8.85 5.08 2.27
N VAL A 119 10.00 4.41 2.45
CA VAL A 119 11.22 4.74 1.71
C VAL A 119 11.04 4.46 0.22
N LEU A 120 10.57 3.27 -0.15
CA LEU A 120 10.34 2.90 -1.54
C LEU A 120 9.31 3.81 -2.21
N TYR A 121 8.23 4.12 -1.51
CA TYR A 121 7.12 4.91 -2.04
C TYR A 121 7.46 6.40 -2.12
N ALA A 122 8.33 6.92 -1.25
CA ALA A 122 8.89 8.27 -1.40
C ALA A 122 9.80 8.36 -2.63
N ILE A 123 10.65 7.36 -2.86
CA ILE A 123 11.51 7.30 -4.06
C ILE A 123 10.63 7.22 -5.32
N ASP A 124 9.60 6.37 -5.30
CA ASP A 124 8.63 6.25 -6.40
C ASP A 124 7.91 7.59 -6.67
N GLY A 125 7.52 8.31 -5.61
CA GLY A 125 6.90 9.63 -5.71
C GLY A 125 7.77 10.71 -6.37
N ILE A 126 9.11 10.58 -6.34
CA ILE A 126 10.02 11.50 -7.05
C ILE A 126 9.78 11.44 -8.57
N LEU A 127 9.40 10.28 -9.10
CA LEU A 127 9.09 10.15 -10.52
C LEU A 127 7.90 11.03 -10.94
N PHE A 128 6.90 11.19 -10.08
CA PHE A 128 5.79 12.12 -10.34
C PHE A 128 6.21 13.59 -10.27
N LEU A 129 7.20 13.94 -9.45
CA LEU A 129 7.77 15.29 -9.44
C LEU A 129 8.52 15.59 -10.74
N ILE A 130 9.32 14.63 -11.23
CA ILE A 130 10.02 14.75 -12.51
C ILE A 130 9.02 14.87 -13.68
N ALA A 131 7.92 14.13 -13.61
CA ALA A 131 6.83 14.20 -14.59
C ALA A 131 5.89 15.41 -14.40
N GLU A 132 6.15 16.29 -13.43
CA GLU A 132 5.31 17.45 -13.07
C GLU A 132 3.83 17.11 -12.80
N SER A 133 3.56 15.87 -12.39
CA SER A 133 2.20 15.36 -12.14
C SER A 133 1.77 15.66 -10.70
N TRP A 134 1.25 16.87 -10.49
CA TRP A 134 0.82 17.32 -9.16
C TRP A 134 -0.26 16.44 -8.53
N LEU A 135 -1.19 15.90 -9.34
CA LEU A 135 -2.21 14.97 -8.83
C LEU A 135 -1.57 13.65 -8.34
N GLY A 136 -0.60 13.13 -9.07
CA GLY A 136 0.18 11.94 -8.67
C GLY A 136 0.95 12.18 -7.38
N VAL A 137 1.58 13.36 -7.25
CA VAL A 137 2.28 13.78 -6.03
C VAL A 137 1.33 13.84 -4.83
N LEU A 138 0.15 14.46 -4.96
CA LEU A 138 -0.83 14.54 -3.88
C LEU A 138 -1.31 13.15 -3.44
N PHE A 139 -1.59 12.26 -4.40
CA PHE A 139 -1.95 10.88 -4.10
C PHE A 139 -0.81 10.15 -3.37
N HIS A 140 0.43 10.35 -3.78
CA HIS A 140 1.60 9.77 -3.12
C HIS A 140 1.75 10.26 -1.68
N LEU A 141 1.59 11.56 -1.43
CA LEU A 141 1.64 12.10 -0.08
C LEU A 141 0.53 11.54 0.81
N TRP A 142 -0.67 11.33 0.26
CA TRP A 142 -1.79 10.72 0.98
C TRP A 142 -1.49 9.29 1.41
N VAL A 143 -1.04 8.44 0.49
CA VAL A 143 -0.73 7.04 0.79
C VAL A 143 0.51 6.93 1.69
N PHE A 144 1.51 7.79 1.50
CA PHE A 144 2.66 7.90 2.41
C PHE A 144 2.22 8.22 3.84
N PHE A 145 1.29 9.17 4.00
CA PHE A 145 0.74 9.49 5.31
C PHE A 145 -0.02 8.30 5.93
N ALA A 146 -0.72 7.51 5.14
CA ALA A 146 -1.34 6.28 5.61
C ALA A 146 -0.29 5.28 6.13
N PHE A 147 0.82 5.09 5.41
CA PHE A 147 1.93 4.25 5.90
C PHE A 147 2.54 4.77 7.19
N PHE A 148 2.73 6.08 7.31
CA PHE A 148 3.22 6.70 8.55
C PHE A 148 2.28 6.42 9.73
N ARG A 149 0.97 6.49 9.55
CA ARG A 149 -0.01 6.14 10.59
C ARG A 149 0.07 4.67 10.99
N GLY A 150 0.22 3.76 10.02
CA GLY A 150 0.41 2.33 10.29
C GLY A 150 1.69 2.05 11.08
N PHE A 151 2.80 2.66 10.68
CA PHE A 151 4.07 2.55 11.39
C PHE A 151 3.97 3.03 12.84
N ARG A 152 3.35 4.20 13.05
CA ARG A 152 3.14 4.75 14.39
C ARG A 152 2.27 3.83 15.25
N ALA A 153 1.18 3.30 14.70
CA ALA A 153 0.30 2.37 15.41
C ALA A 153 1.02 1.07 15.81
N CYS A 154 1.87 0.50 14.94
CA CYS A 154 2.72 -0.65 15.31
C CYS A 154 3.62 -0.34 16.51
N ASN A 155 4.26 0.83 16.52
CA ASN A 155 5.15 1.21 17.62
C ASN A 155 4.39 1.46 18.93
N GLN A 156 3.19 2.05 18.85
CA GLN A 156 2.32 2.29 20.00
C GLN A 156 1.82 0.97 20.60
N LEU A 157 1.34 0.05 19.76
CA LEU A 157 0.90 -1.28 20.20
C LEU A 157 2.05 -2.04 20.90
N LYS A 158 3.24 -2.04 20.30
CA LYS A 158 4.44 -2.63 20.91
C LYS A 158 4.80 -2.02 22.27
N SER A 159 4.62 -0.69 22.42
CA SER A 159 4.89 -0.02 23.70
C SER A 159 3.86 -0.38 24.78
N LEU A 160 2.60 -0.59 24.37
CA LEU A 160 1.53 -1.05 25.25
C LEU A 160 1.81 -2.47 25.75
N ASP A 161 2.17 -3.38 24.83
CA ASP A 161 2.56 -4.76 25.17
C ASP A 161 3.74 -4.82 26.16
N SER A 162 4.71 -3.90 26.03
CA SER A 162 5.83 -3.84 26.97
C SER A 162 5.45 -3.28 28.34
N SER A 163 4.35 -2.53 28.44
CA SER A 163 3.89 -1.91 29.69
C SER A 163 2.98 -2.85 30.50
N PHE A 164 2.35 -3.82 29.84
CA PHE A 164 1.44 -4.81 30.42
C PHE A 164 1.84 -6.23 29.95
N PRO A 165 2.93 -6.81 30.52
CA PRO A 165 3.46 -8.11 30.11
C PRO A 165 2.59 -9.31 30.51
#